data_AF-A0A4D7JWA5-F1
#
_entry.id   AF-A0A4D7JWA5-F1
#
_cell.length_a   1.000
_cell.length_b   1.000
_cell.length_c   1.000
_cell.angle_alpha   90.00
_cell.angle_beta   90.00
_cell.angle_gamma   90.00
#
_symmetry.space_group_name_H-M   'P 1'
#
loop_
_entity.id
_entity.type
_entity.pdbx_description
1 polymer ?
#
loop_
_entity_poly.entity_id
_entity_poly.type
_entity_poly.pdbx_seq_one_letter_code
_entity_poly.pdbx_strand_id
1 'polypeptide(L)'
;MKYLVVLTSFIFFSSCNYQDNTSEVKAAGSLKNIMIKGDLTPQLNSDSLTISDNFFGLGPAENMKGELMIIDGNIYKSIITNDDKVEVGQIKSFSAPFFVYGFFDNWEPVSPPKSNEITDKVIESYLNQISKNKDLETFSFKIQTKVKKAKIHVLNYQQKSNQNPSKTTIHNDNRYFDLIDKEVFILGFYSNKHHGIFTHKNSNIHMHLITKDKEMMGHLDEIVIDQNSEITFFHSKKEDHD
;
A
#
# COMPACT_ATOMS: atom_id res chain seq x y z
N MET A 1 -54.13 -51.68 -0.16
CA MET A 1 -52.94 -50.97 0.37
C MET A 1 -52.85 -49.62 -0.33
N LYS A 2 -53.14 -48.52 0.38
CA LYS A 2 -52.92 -47.15 -0.12
C LYS A 2 -51.54 -46.70 0.37
N TYR A 3 -50.60 -46.51 -0.54
CA TYR A 3 -49.28 -45.99 -0.21
C TYR A 3 -49.34 -44.46 -0.07
N LEU A 4 -49.09 -43.97 1.14
CA LEU A 4 -48.94 -42.56 1.45
C LEU A 4 -47.49 -42.17 1.17
N VAL A 5 -47.24 -41.43 0.08
CA VAL A 5 -45.92 -40.88 -0.22
C VAL A 5 -45.77 -39.58 0.58
N VAL A 6 -44.93 -39.62 1.62
CA VAL A 6 -44.52 -38.43 2.38
C VAL A 6 -43.38 -37.77 1.62
N LEU A 7 -43.66 -36.63 1.00
CA LEU A 7 -42.66 -35.80 0.33
C LEU A 7 -41.92 -34.95 1.38
N THR A 8 -40.76 -35.42 1.85
CA THR A 8 -39.89 -34.64 2.73
C THR A 8 -39.18 -33.56 1.93
N SER A 9 -39.63 -32.32 2.08
CA SER A 9 -38.96 -31.14 1.54
C SER A 9 -37.64 -30.92 2.27
N PHE A 10 -36.52 -31.19 1.60
CA PHE A 10 -35.18 -30.86 2.07
C PHE A 10 -34.97 -29.35 1.90
N ILE A 11 -35.11 -28.60 2.99
CA ILE A 11 -34.77 -27.18 3.03
C ILE A 11 -33.23 -27.10 3.08
N PHE A 12 -32.62 -26.80 1.94
CA PHE A 12 -31.22 -26.39 1.88
C PHE A 12 -31.09 -25.01 2.51
N PHE A 13 -30.68 -24.96 3.78
CA PHE A 13 -30.12 -23.76 4.37
C PHE A 13 -28.80 -23.46 3.65
N SER A 14 -28.88 -22.63 2.61
CA SER A 14 -27.70 -21.96 2.07
C SER A 14 -27.26 -20.96 3.12
N SER A 15 -26.26 -21.33 3.93
CA SER A 15 -25.51 -20.35 4.71
C SER A 15 -24.85 -19.40 3.72
N CYS A 16 -25.47 -18.24 3.50
CA CYS A 16 -24.76 -17.10 2.94
C CYS A 16 -23.62 -16.81 3.91
N ASN A 17 -22.40 -17.16 3.54
CA ASN A 17 -21.22 -16.55 4.13
C ASN A 17 -21.28 -15.08 3.74
N TYR A 18 -21.91 -14.27 4.58
CA TYR A 18 -21.75 -12.83 4.53
C TYR A 18 -20.30 -12.55 4.84
N GLN A 19 -19.51 -12.30 3.79
CA GLN A 19 -18.12 -11.92 3.93
C GLN A 19 -18.16 -10.51 4.50
N ASP A 20 -17.85 -10.41 5.78
CA ASP A 20 -17.81 -9.16 6.51
C ASP A 20 -16.76 -8.27 5.85
N ASN A 21 -17.22 -7.34 4.99
CA ASN A 21 -16.39 -6.36 4.30
C ASN A 21 -16.02 -5.24 5.26
N THR A 22 -15.54 -5.59 6.45
CA THR A 22 -14.88 -4.62 7.30
C THR A 22 -13.65 -4.11 6.53
N SER A 23 -13.55 -2.79 6.40
CA SER A 23 -12.46 -2.08 5.74
C SER A 23 -11.15 -2.21 6.54
N GLU A 24 -10.64 -3.44 6.61
CA GLU A 24 -9.46 -3.82 7.37
C GLU A 24 -8.21 -3.77 6.50
N VAL A 25 -7.15 -3.17 7.04
CA VAL A 25 -5.82 -3.21 6.44
C VAL A 25 -5.20 -4.58 6.68
N LYS A 26 -4.84 -5.26 5.59
CA LYS A 26 -4.22 -6.58 5.57
C LYS A 26 -2.77 -6.47 5.17
N ALA A 27 -1.93 -7.36 5.69
CA ALA A 27 -0.53 -7.47 5.34
C ALA A 27 -0.17 -8.92 5.00
N ALA A 28 0.58 -9.11 3.93
CA ALA A 28 1.21 -10.37 3.57
C ALA A 28 2.73 -10.22 3.68
N GLY A 29 3.42 -11.26 4.17
CA GLY A 29 4.86 -11.24 4.35
C GLY A 29 5.34 -10.20 5.39
N SER A 30 6.65 -9.93 5.38
CA SER A 30 7.21 -8.86 6.25
C SER A 30 8.56 -8.34 5.76
N LEU A 31 8.73 -7.03 5.86
CA LEU A 31 9.99 -6.32 5.57
C LEU A 31 11.17 -6.89 6.38
N LYS A 32 10.95 -7.30 7.63
CA LYS A 32 12.00 -7.89 8.47
C LYS A 32 12.52 -9.23 7.92
N ASN A 33 11.69 -10.05 7.27
CA ASN A 33 12.15 -11.30 6.66
C ASN A 33 13.18 -11.01 5.56
N ILE A 34 12.93 -9.97 4.77
CA ILE A 34 13.87 -9.52 3.74
C ILE A 34 15.11 -8.91 4.39
N MET A 35 14.93 -7.94 5.28
CA MET A 35 16.05 -7.14 5.82
C MET A 35 16.96 -7.93 6.77
N ILE A 36 16.46 -8.99 7.40
CA ILE A 36 17.24 -9.82 8.35
C ILE A 36 17.67 -11.13 7.71
N LYS A 37 16.79 -11.81 6.96
CA LYS A 37 17.06 -13.15 6.42
C LYS A 37 17.43 -13.14 4.94
N GLY A 38 17.24 -12.01 4.24
CA GLY A 38 17.36 -11.92 2.78
C GLY A 38 16.36 -12.82 2.05
N ASP A 39 15.25 -13.19 2.70
CA ASP A 39 14.23 -14.05 2.12
C ASP A 39 13.35 -13.22 1.17
N LEU A 40 13.52 -13.44 -0.14
CA LEU A 40 12.77 -12.78 -1.20
C LEU A 40 11.58 -13.59 -1.70
N THR A 41 11.26 -14.71 -1.04
CA THR A 41 10.17 -15.61 -1.46
C THR A 41 8.85 -14.84 -1.48
N PRO A 42 8.12 -14.83 -2.60
CA PRO A 42 6.80 -14.21 -2.67
C PRO A 42 5.87 -14.75 -1.58
N GLN A 43 5.23 -13.84 -0.84
CA GLN A 43 4.26 -14.13 0.20
C GLN A 43 2.83 -13.80 -0.24
N LEU A 44 2.69 -13.08 -1.35
CA LEU A 44 1.42 -12.76 -1.99
C LEU A 44 1.58 -12.90 -3.50
N ASN A 45 0.57 -13.50 -4.12
CA ASN A 45 0.36 -13.50 -5.56
C ASN A 45 -1.03 -12.91 -5.82
N SER A 46 -1.16 -12.00 -6.78
CA SER A 46 -2.44 -11.34 -7.09
C SER A 46 -3.54 -12.32 -7.50
N ASP A 47 -3.20 -13.48 -8.05
CA ASP A 47 -4.16 -14.48 -8.50
C ASP A 47 -4.89 -15.13 -7.31
N SER A 48 -4.35 -15.00 -6.09
CA SER A 48 -5.04 -15.40 -4.86
C SER A 48 -5.96 -14.31 -4.29
N LEU A 49 -6.08 -13.17 -4.96
CA LEU A 49 -6.90 -12.02 -4.52
C LEU A 49 -8.03 -11.75 -5.50
N THR A 50 -9.20 -11.40 -4.95
CA THR A 50 -10.25 -10.73 -5.72
C THR A 50 -9.95 -9.24 -5.73
N ILE A 51 -9.38 -8.74 -6.83
CA ILE A 51 -9.10 -7.31 -7.01
C ILE A 51 -10.34 -6.65 -7.63
N SER A 52 -10.88 -5.65 -6.92
CA SER A 52 -12.07 -4.87 -7.29
C SER A 52 -11.77 -3.38 -7.27
N ASP A 53 -12.70 -2.55 -7.75
CA ASP A 53 -12.53 -1.09 -7.89
C ASP A 53 -12.33 -0.33 -6.57
N ASN A 54 -12.51 -0.98 -5.43
CA ASN A 54 -12.24 -0.44 -4.09
C ASN A 54 -10.96 -1.02 -3.46
N PHE A 55 -10.17 -1.79 -4.22
CA PHE A 55 -8.93 -2.40 -3.74
C PHE A 55 -7.77 -1.40 -3.83
N PHE A 56 -7.04 -1.25 -2.73
CA PHE A 56 -5.81 -0.46 -2.67
C PHE A 56 -4.70 -1.24 -2.01
N GLY A 57 -3.46 -1.02 -2.43
CA GLY A 57 -2.31 -1.65 -1.79
C GLY A 57 -0.98 -1.17 -2.34
N LEU A 58 0.09 -1.46 -1.61
CA LEU A 58 1.44 -1.13 -2.01
C LEU A 58 2.47 -2.10 -1.41
N GLY A 59 3.63 -2.15 -2.05
CA GLY A 59 4.78 -2.94 -1.62
C GLY A 59 5.75 -3.18 -2.77
N PRO A 60 6.86 -3.89 -2.52
CA PRO A 60 7.81 -4.23 -3.56
C PRO A 60 7.25 -5.27 -4.53
N ALA A 61 7.71 -5.23 -5.77
CA ALA A 61 7.57 -6.35 -6.68
C ALA A 61 8.49 -7.52 -6.28
N GLU A 62 8.18 -8.71 -6.79
CA GLU A 62 9.01 -9.90 -6.62
C GLU A 62 10.49 -9.65 -6.87
N ASN A 63 11.34 -10.38 -6.13
CA ASN A 63 12.79 -10.25 -6.19
C ASN A 63 13.33 -8.84 -5.89
N MET A 64 12.53 -7.96 -5.27
CA MET A 64 12.90 -6.56 -5.02
C MET A 64 13.30 -5.83 -6.32
N LYS A 65 12.53 -6.09 -7.40
CA LYS A 65 12.71 -5.48 -8.71
C LYS A 65 11.48 -4.70 -9.13
N GLY A 66 11.41 -3.49 -8.60
CA GLY A 66 10.34 -2.53 -8.83
C GLY A 66 9.44 -2.33 -7.62
N GLU A 67 8.60 -1.31 -7.72
CA GLU A 67 7.55 -1.00 -6.74
C GLU A 67 6.18 -1.28 -7.33
N LEU A 68 5.25 -1.66 -6.46
CA LEU A 68 3.86 -1.92 -6.80
C LEU A 68 2.93 -0.94 -6.08
N MET A 69 1.85 -0.57 -6.75
CA MET A 69 0.80 0.27 -6.20
C MET A 69 -0.51 -0.11 -6.88
N ILE A 70 -1.55 -0.31 -6.10
CA ILE A 70 -2.89 -0.62 -6.59
C ILE A 70 -3.80 0.53 -6.19
N ILE A 71 -4.47 1.10 -7.19
CA ILE A 71 -5.36 2.25 -7.04
C ILE A 71 -6.66 1.89 -7.74
N ASP A 72 -7.76 1.85 -6.97
CA ASP A 72 -9.08 1.51 -7.48
C ASP A 72 -9.04 0.21 -8.32
N GLY A 73 -8.38 -0.84 -7.80
CA GLY A 73 -8.21 -2.12 -8.49
C GLY A 73 -7.19 -2.15 -9.65
N ASN A 74 -6.67 -1.00 -10.09
CA ASN A 74 -5.67 -0.94 -11.16
C ASN A 74 -4.26 -1.17 -10.61
N ILE A 75 -3.55 -2.16 -11.14
CA ILE A 75 -2.21 -2.56 -10.69
C ILE A 75 -1.15 -1.82 -11.50
N TYR A 76 -0.39 -0.97 -10.83
CA TYR A 76 0.76 -0.27 -11.41
C TYR A 76 2.06 -0.86 -10.88
N LYS A 77 3.08 -0.87 -11.74
CA LYS A 77 4.44 -1.26 -11.39
C LYS A 77 5.42 -0.24 -11.95
N SER A 78 6.37 0.19 -11.14
CA SER A 78 7.58 0.85 -11.64
C SER A 78 8.75 -0.11 -11.65
N ILE A 79 9.61 0.00 -12.67
CA ILE A 79 10.88 -0.70 -12.76
C ILE A 79 11.99 0.27 -13.13
N ILE A 80 13.23 -0.17 -12.93
CA ILE A 80 14.41 0.49 -13.50
C ILE A 80 14.81 -0.22 -14.78
N THR A 81 14.88 0.54 -15.87
CA THR A 81 15.35 0.09 -17.18
C THR A 81 16.87 -0.06 -17.18
N ASN A 82 17.42 -0.66 -18.25
CA ASN A 82 18.87 -0.83 -18.39
C ASN A 82 19.64 0.50 -18.51
N ASP A 83 18.97 1.59 -18.88
CA ASP A 83 19.53 2.95 -18.93
C ASP A 83 19.26 3.77 -17.66
N ASP A 84 19.00 3.09 -16.53
CA ASP A 84 18.78 3.66 -15.20
C ASP A 84 17.60 4.67 -15.13
N LYS A 85 16.60 4.50 -16.01
CA LYS A 85 15.36 5.29 -15.99
C LYS A 85 14.23 4.52 -15.31
N VAL A 86 13.25 5.27 -14.82
CA VAL A 86 11.99 4.70 -14.36
C VAL A 86 11.10 4.41 -15.56
N GLU A 87 10.52 3.22 -15.61
CA GLU A 87 9.39 2.90 -16.47
C GLU A 87 8.21 2.52 -15.57
N VAL A 88 7.05 3.11 -15.82
CA VAL A 88 5.81 2.82 -15.10
C VAL A 88 4.81 2.21 -16.07
N GLY A 89 4.21 1.09 -15.68
CA GLY A 89 3.23 0.40 -16.50
C GLY A 89 2.09 -0.17 -15.67
N GLN A 90 0.93 -0.31 -16.31
CA GLN A 90 -0.16 -1.11 -15.76
C GLN A 90 0.05 -2.58 -16.10
N ILE A 91 -0.08 -3.46 -15.10
CA ILE A 91 0.11 -4.90 -15.24
C ILE A 91 -1.17 -5.65 -14.84
N LYS A 92 -1.25 -6.93 -15.18
CA LYS A 92 -2.42 -7.78 -14.90
C LYS A 92 -2.29 -8.61 -13.62
N SER A 93 -1.06 -8.96 -13.26
CA SER A 93 -0.77 -9.77 -12.09
C SER A 93 0.58 -9.41 -11.50
N PHE A 94 0.77 -9.69 -10.21
CA PHE A 94 2.01 -9.46 -9.51
C PHE A 94 2.26 -10.52 -8.43
N SER A 95 3.52 -10.63 -8.04
CA SER A 95 3.95 -11.33 -6.83
C SER A 95 4.75 -10.38 -5.96
N ALA A 96 4.63 -10.51 -4.64
CA ALA A 96 5.30 -9.62 -3.68
C ALA A 96 5.82 -10.40 -2.47
N PRO A 97 7.06 -10.15 -2.00
CA PRO A 97 7.61 -10.78 -0.80
C PRO A 97 7.03 -10.18 0.50
N PHE A 98 6.52 -8.96 0.43
CA PHE A 98 5.57 -8.41 1.39
C PHE A 98 4.67 -7.39 0.71
N PHE A 99 3.46 -7.18 1.24
CA PHE A 99 2.50 -6.27 0.65
C PHE A 99 1.48 -5.85 1.70
N VAL A 100 1.06 -4.59 1.68
CA VAL A 100 -0.04 -4.08 2.52
C VAL A 100 -1.18 -3.62 1.63
N TYR A 101 -2.41 -3.97 1.99
CA TYR A 101 -3.59 -3.75 1.14
C TYR A 101 -4.89 -3.69 1.94
N GLY A 102 -5.98 -3.30 1.29
CA GLY A 102 -7.33 -3.35 1.85
C GLY A 102 -8.40 -2.98 0.83
N PHE A 103 -9.66 -3.06 1.26
CA PHE A 103 -10.86 -2.70 0.49
C PHE A 103 -11.49 -1.46 1.14
N PHE A 104 -11.60 -0.36 0.39
CA PHE A 104 -11.92 0.96 0.93
C PHE A 104 -12.99 1.67 0.11
N ASP A 105 -14.26 1.51 0.52
CA ASP A 105 -15.41 2.09 -0.19
C ASP A 105 -15.65 3.57 0.12
N ASN A 106 -15.25 4.05 1.31
CA ASN A 106 -15.66 5.37 1.83
C ASN A 106 -14.47 6.19 2.39
N TRP A 107 -13.90 7.10 1.59
CA TRP A 107 -12.82 8.00 2.02
C TRP A 107 -13.38 9.23 2.76
N GLU A 108 -12.92 9.49 3.98
CA GLU A 108 -13.31 10.67 4.77
C GLU A 108 -12.34 11.85 4.52
N PRO A 109 -12.79 12.96 3.91
CA PRO A 109 -11.94 14.12 3.76
C PRO A 109 -11.62 14.73 5.13
N VAL A 110 -10.36 15.11 5.34
CA VAL A 110 -9.91 15.83 6.54
C VAL A 110 -9.12 17.07 6.14
N SER A 111 -9.13 18.10 6.99
CA SER A 111 -8.34 19.30 6.72
C SER A 111 -6.84 18.98 6.76
N PRO A 112 -6.02 19.56 5.85
CA PRO A 112 -4.59 19.33 5.85
C PRO A 112 -3.93 19.80 7.17
N PRO A 113 -2.75 19.26 7.53
CA PRO A 113 -1.98 19.77 8.66
C PRO A 113 -1.72 21.27 8.53
N LYS A 114 -1.96 22.03 9.60
CA LYS A 114 -1.64 23.47 9.64
C LYS A 114 -0.13 23.65 9.77
N SER A 115 0.56 23.75 8.64
CA SER A 115 2.00 23.97 8.55
C SER A 115 2.34 24.79 7.29
N ASN A 116 3.38 25.62 7.36
CA ASN A 116 3.88 26.37 6.20
C ASN A 116 4.43 25.44 5.11
N GLU A 117 5.11 24.36 5.53
CA GLU A 117 5.59 23.27 4.68
C GLU A 117 5.15 21.94 5.29
N ILE A 118 4.55 21.09 4.48
CA ILE A 118 4.06 19.77 4.88
C ILE A 118 5.07 18.72 4.41
N THR A 119 5.81 18.15 5.37
CA THR A 119 6.80 17.07 5.14
C THR A 119 6.26 15.70 5.52
N ASP A 120 6.99 14.64 5.19
CA ASP A 120 6.73 13.26 5.63
C ASP A 120 6.57 13.17 7.17
N LYS A 121 7.42 13.88 7.93
CA LYS A 121 7.33 13.94 9.40
C LYS A 121 6.09 14.67 9.89
N VAL A 122 5.68 15.74 9.20
CA VAL A 122 4.44 16.47 9.52
C VAL A 122 3.22 15.60 9.24
N ILE A 123 3.22 14.89 8.11
CA ILE A 123 2.18 13.91 7.75
C ILE A 123 2.11 12.81 8.82
N GLU A 124 3.25 12.19 9.17
CA GLU A 124 3.29 11.14 10.19
C GLU A 124 2.78 11.65 11.56
N SER A 125 3.21 12.84 11.99
CA SER A 125 2.73 13.44 13.25
C SER A 125 1.23 13.72 13.24
N TYR A 126 0.70 14.19 12.10
CA TYR A 126 -0.73 14.42 11.93
C TYR A 126 -1.53 13.10 11.97
N LEU A 127 -1.06 12.06 11.28
CA LEU A 127 -1.68 10.74 11.30
C LEU A 127 -1.61 10.08 12.69
N ASN A 128 -0.51 10.29 13.42
CA ASN A 128 -0.39 9.88 14.82
C ASN A 128 -1.46 10.56 15.71
N GLN A 129 -1.82 11.82 15.44
CA GLN A 129 -2.90 12.50 16.16
C GLN A 129 -4.27 11.92 15.80
N ILE A 130 -4.53 11.67 14.51
CA ILE A 130 -5.76 11.00 14.07
C ILE A 130 -5.90 9.63 14.74
N SER A 131 -4.83 8.83 14.72
CA SER A 131 -4.75 7.51 15.37
C SER A 131 -5.18 7.56 16.83
N LYS A 132 -4.67 8.52 17.60
CA LYS A 132 -5.03 8.70 19.02
C LYS A 132 -6.46 9.20 19.21
N ASN A 133 -6.89 10.16 18.40
CA ASN A 133 -8.22 10.78 18.55
C ASN A 133 -9.36 9.84 18.16
N LYS A 134 -9.13 8.96 17.17
CA LYS A 134 -10.13 8.01 16.67
C LYS A 134 -9.96 6.59 17.21
N ASP A 135 -8.99 6.35 18.10
CA ASP A 135 -8.65 5.01 18.62
C ASP A 135 -8.39 4.00 17.48
N LEU A 136 -7.58 4.42 16.50
CA LEU A 136 -7.23 3.63 15.32
C LEU A 136 -5.75 3.29 15.31
N GLU A 137 -5.43 2.01 15.22
CA GLU A 137 -4.05 1.53 15.26
C GLU A 137 -3.45 1.34 13.87
N THR A 138 -4.29 1.12 12.85
CA THR A 138 -3.90 0.91 11.46
C THR A 138 -4.98 1.44 10.52
N PHE A 139 -4.59 2.17 9.47
CA PHE A 139 -5.51 2.66 8.44
C PHE A 139 -4.75 3.07 7.15
N SER A 140 -5.48 3.22 6.04
CA SER A 140 -4.93 3.66 4.75
C SER A 140 -5.30 5.12 4.46
N PHE A 141 -4.45 5.87 3.76
CA PHE A 141 -4.70 7.25 3.38
C PHE A 141 -4.23 7.57 1.95
N LYS A 142 -4.76 8.65 1.35
CA LYS A 142 -4.38 9.05 -0.01
C LYS A 142 -4.28 10.56 -0.20
N ILE A 143 -3.17 11.04 -0.73
CA ILE A 143 -2.94 12.48 -0.94
C ILE A 143 -2.90 12.77 -2.44
N GLN A 144 -3.73 13.69 -2.91
CA GLN A 144 -3.70 14.21 -4.28
C GLN A 144 -3.28 15.65 -4.25
N THR A 145 -2.09 15.95 -4.78
CA THR A 145 -1.47 17.26 -4.59
C THR A 145 -0.48 17.58 -5.70
N LYS A 146 -0.04 18.83 -5.76
CA LYS A 146 1.19 19.22 -6.46
C LYS A 146 2.32 19.32 -5.44
N VAL A 147 3.36 18.50 -5.59
CA VAL A 147 4.52 18.55 -4.68
C VAL A 147 5.45 19.69 -5.09
N LYS A 148 5.96 20.43 -4.11
CA LYS A 148 7.11 21.32 -4.33
C LYS A 148 8.35 20.48 -4.59
N LYS A 149 8.55 19.45 -3.77
CA LYS A 149 9.58 18.44 -3.93
C LYS A 149 9.09 17.10 -3.41
N ALA A 150 9.46 16.01 -4.07
CA ALA A 150 9.42 14.67 -3.51
C ALA A 150 10.69 13.92 -3.90
N LYS A 151 11.06 12.93 -3.10
CA LYS A 151 12.11 11.98 -3.42
C LYS A 151 11.51 10.60 -3.35
N ILE A 152 11.65 9.84 -4.42
CA ILE A 152 11.25 8.45 -4.46
C ILE A 152 12.44 7.54 -4.66
N HIS A 153 12.31 6.28 -4.26
CA HIS A 153 13.15 5.21 -4.77
C HIS A 153 12.36 4.13 -5.49
N VAL A 154 13.07 3.43 -6.36
CA VAL A 154 12.61 2.20 -7.00
C VAL A 154 13.64 1.12 -6.70
N LEU A 155 13.18 0.04 -6.08
CA LEU A 155 13.99 -1.16 -5.85
C LEU A 155 14.47 -1.74 -7.19
N ASN A 156 15.76 -2.01 -7.30
CA ASN A 156 16.37 -2.59 -8.50
C ASN A 156 17.43 -3.63 -8.14
N TYR A 157 17.09 -4.54 -7.23
CA TYR A 157 18.04 -5.53 -6.73
C TYR A 157 18.66 -6.34 -7.88
N GLN A 158 19.99 -6.26 -7.99
CA GLN A 158 20.75 -7.00 -8.99
C GLN A 158 21.29 -8.25 -8.31
N GLN A 159 20.65 -9.40 -8.55
CA GLN A 159 21.11 -10.66 -8.00
C GLN A 159 22.52 -10.97 -8.52
N LYS A 160 23.50 -10.95 -7.61
CA LYS A 160 24.93 -11.17 -7.90
C LYS A 160 25.39 -12.59 -7.56
N SER A 161 24.58 -13.37 -6.84
CA SER A 161 24.88 -14.76 -6.47
C SER A 161 23.60 -15.54 -6.11
N ASN A 162 23.74 -16.84 -5.86
CA ASN A 162 22.66 -17.70 -5.35
C ASN A 162 22.46 -17.59 -3.83
N GLN A 163 23.14 -16.66 -3.16
CA GLN A 163 22.97 -16.43 -1.72
C GLN A 163 21.89 -15.38 -1.46
N ASN A 164 21.26 -15.48 -0.30
CA ASN A 164 20.33 -14.45 0.17
C ASN A 164 21.04 -13.09 0.25
N PRO A 165 20.44 -12.01 -0.29
CA PRO A 165 21.05 -10.70 -0.23
C PRO A 165 21.14 -10.18 1.20
N SER A 166 22.20 -9.41 1.47
CA SER A 166 22.26 -8.57 2.66
C SER A 166 21.36 -7.35 2.48
N LYS A 167 20.91 -6.78 3.60
CA LYS A 167 20.23 -5.48 3.63
C LYS A 167 21.00 -4.40 2.84
N THR A 168 22.31 -4.31 3.07
CA THR A 168 23.17 -3.32 2.39
C THR A 168 23.18 -3.53 0.88
N THR A 169 23.20 -4.78 0.41
CA THR A 169 23.17 -5.08 -1.01
C THR A 169 21.88 -4.58 -1.66
N ILE A 170 20.73 -4.85 -1.03
CA ILE A 170 19.42 -4.39 -1.54
C ILE A 170 19.40 -2.86 -1.61
N HIS A 171 19.76 -2.17 -0.52
CA HIS A 171 19.74 -0.70 -0.50
C HIS A 171 20.68 -0.04 -1.50
N ASN A 172 21.84 -0.64 -1.76
CA ASN A 172 22.83 -0.09 -2.71
C ASN A 172 22.36 -0.19 -4.17
N ASP A 173 21.50 -1.16 -4.47
CA ASP A 173 21.01 -1.36 -5.83
C ASP A 173 19.79 -0.46 -6.14
N ASN A 174 19.17 0.18 -5.14
CA ASN A 174 18.06 1.11 -5.34
C ASN A 174 18.47 2.31 -6.21
N ARG A 175 17.49 2.85 -6.94
CA ARG A 175 17.62 4.13 -7.64
C ARG A 175 16.71 5.16 -7.02
N TYR A 176 17.21 6.38 -6.88
CA TYR A 176 16.53 7.50 -6.26
C TYR A 176 16.28 8.60 -7.29
N PHE A 177 15.10 9.23 -7.21
CA PHE A 177 14.70 10.28 -8.14
C PHE A 177 14.07 11.43 -7.37
N ASP A 178 14.52 12.65 -7.69
CA ASP A 178 13.87 13.88 -7.23
C ASP A 178 12.75 14.25 -8.20
N LEU A 179 11.57 14.54 -7.67
CA LEU A 179 10.42 15.08 -8.38
C LEU A 179 10.20 16.51 -7.91
N ILE A 180 10.12 17.45 -8.85
CA ILE A 180 9.92 18.88 -8.57
C ILE A 180 8.69 19.35 -9.33
N ASP A 181 7.80 20.07 -8.64
CA ASP A 181 6.63 20.71 -9.22
C ASP A 181 5.70 19.75 -10.00
N LYS A 182 5.52 18.52 -9.49
CA LYS A 182 4.72 17.47 -10.13
C LYS A 182 3.36 17.31 -9.45
N GLU A 183 2.31 17.12 -10.26
CA GLU A 183 1.01 16.61 -9.78
C GLU A 183 1.12 15.11 -9.49
N VAL A 184 0.71 14.68 -8.31
CA VAL A 184 0.91 13.31 -7.83
C VAL A 184 -0.30 12.77 -7.09
N PHE A 185 -0.39 11.44 -7.06
CA PHE A 185 -1.23 10.66 -6.17
C PHE A 185 -0.31 9.85 -5.24
N ILE A 186 -0.57 9.93 -3.94
CA ILE A 186 0.17 9.19 -2.91
C ILE A 186 -0.82 8.26 -2.24
N LEU A 187 -0.50 6.98 -2.14
CA LEU A 187 -1.19 6.02 -1.28
C LEU A 187 -0.26 5.73 -0.11
N GLY A 188 -0.81 5.72 1.10
CA GLY A 188 -0.05 5.37 2.28
C GLY A 188 -0.83 4.51 3.24
N PHE A 189 -0.10 3.74 4.05
CA PHE A 189 -0.64 3.00 5.17
C PHE A 189 0.04 3.48 6.44
N TYR A 190 -0.77 3.82 7.44
CA TYR A 190 -0.32 4.13 8.78
C TYR A 190 -0.51 2.91 9.68
N SER A 191 0.49 2.61 10.52
CA SER A 191 0.32 1.70 11.64
C SER A 191 1.34 1.93 12.76
N ASN A 192 0.87 1.93 14.00
CA ASN A 192 1.71 1.90 15.20
C ASN A 192 1.99 0.48 15.73
N LYS A 193 1.55 -0.57 15.01
CA LYS A 193 1.71 -1.98 15.39
C LYS A 193 2.49 -2.84 14.38
N HIS A 194 2.68 -2.37 13.16
CA HIS A 194 3.24 -3.16 12.06
C HIS A 194 4.69 -2.81 11.68
N HIS A 195 5.49 -2.34 12.65
CA HIS A 195 6.93 -2.09 12.45
C HIS A 195 7.69 -3.33 12.01
N GLY A 196 8.43 -3.19 10.91
CA GLY A 196 9.17 -4.31 10.30
C GLY A 196 8.26 -5.32 9.59
N ILE A 197 6.96 -5.06 9.46
CA ILE A 197 6.04 -5.83 8.63
C ILE A 197 5.85 -5.10 7.30
N PHE A 198 5.13 -3.99 7.30
CA PHE A 198 5.03 -3.12 6.13
C PHE A 198 5.53 -1.70 6.39
N THR A 199 5.79 -1.31 7.64
CA THR A 199 6.45 -0.03 7.93
C THR A 199 7.92 -0.25 8.32
N HIS A 200 8.74 0.79 8.14
CA HIS A 200 10.09 0.78 8.68
C HIS A 200 10.07 0.74 10.21
N LYS A 201 11.12 0.21 10.84
CA LYS A 201 11.22 0.12 12.31
C LYS A 201 11.14 1.47 13.06
N ASN A 202 11.34 2.58 12.35
CA ASN A 202 11.43 3.93 12.90
C ASN A 202 10.35 4.87 12.35
N SER A 203 9.34 4.35 11.65
CA SER A 203 8.23 5.15 11.12
C SER A 203 6.94 4.34 11.17
N ASN A 204 5.83 5.01 11.43
CA ASN A 204 4.48 4.48 11.41
C ASN A 204 3.85 4.54 10.02
N ILE A 205 4.52 5.12 9.02
CA ILE A 205 3.96 5.25 7.67
C ILE A 205 4.77 4.49 6.63
N HIS A 206 4.08 4.00 5.62
CA HIS A 206 4.65 3.48 4.38
C HIS A 206 3.87 4.06 3.22
N MET A 207 4.53 4.78 2.32
CA MET A 207 3.91 5.53 1.24
C MET A 207 4.55 5.21 -0.10
N HIS A 208 3.72 5.04 -1.13
CA HIS A 208 4.13 5.05 -2.52
C HIS A 208 3.50 6.25 -3.23
N LEU A 209 4.19 6.76 -4.25
CA LEU A 209 3.77 7.91 -5.04
C LEU A 209 3.72 7.52 -6.52
N ILE A 210 2.72 8.01 -7.25
CA ILE A 210 2.66 7.99 -8.72
C ILE A 210 2.35 9.40 -9.25
N THR A 211 3.03 9.84 -10.29
CA THR A 211 2.71 11.12 -10.96
C THR A 211 1.45 11.00 -11.81
N LYS A 212 0.74 12.12 -12.01
CA LYS A 212 -0.51 12.15 -12.81
C LYS A 212 -0.30 11.73 -14.26
N ASP A 213 0.83 12.12 -14.84
CA ASP A 213 1.30 11.70 -16.18
C ASP A 213 1.73 10.22 -16.23
N LYS A 214 1.83 9.56 -15.06
CA LYS A 214 2.30 8.18 -14.86
C LYS A 214 3.71 7.95 -15.38
N GLU A 215 4.57 8.98 -15.44
CA GLU A 215 5.97 8.82 -15.85
C GLU A 215 6.87 8.38 -14.69
N MET A 216 6.49 8.68 -13.45
CA MET A 216 7.27 8.38 -12.24
C MET A 216 6.40 7.70 -11.20
N MET A 217 6.90 6.60 -10.64
CA MET A 217 6.28 5.91 -9.52
C MET A 217 7.34 5.22 -8.66
N GLY A 218 7.15 5.22 -7.34
CA GLY A 218 8.06 4.52 -6.43
C GLY A 218 7.66 4.65 -4.97
N HIS A 219 8.51 4.10 -4.09
CA HIS A 219 8.42 4.32 -2.65
C HIS A 219 8.77 5.78 -2.34
N LEU A 220 7.97 6.45 -1.52
CA LEU A 220 8.14 7.86 -1.18
C LEU A 220 9.05 8.01 0.06
N ASP A 221 10.27 8.50 -0.17
CA ASP A 221 11.27 8.71 0.89
C ASP A 221 11.11 10.07 1.59
N GLU A 222 10.91 11.12 0.81
CA GLU A 222 10.82 12.50 1.30
C GLU A 222 9.77 13.27 0.51
N ILE A 223 9.07 14.20 1.15
CA ILE A 223 8.09 15.06 0.50
C ILE A 223 8.07 16.45 1.10
N VAL A 224 7.78 17.45 0.27
CA VAL A 224 7.50 18.82 0.66
C VAL A 224 6.34 19.32 -0.19
N ILE A 225 5.26 19.72 0.49
CA ILE A 225 4.06 20.31 -0.09
C ILE A 225 3.86 21.71 0.53
N ASP A 226 3.45 22.69 -0.26
CA ASP A 226 3.11 24.01 0.24
C ASP A 226 1.74 24.01 0.95
N GLN A 227 1.56 24.92 1.92
CA GLN A 227 0.37 25.01 2.78
C GLN A 227 -1.00 25.12 2.08
N ASN A 228 -1.03 25.40 0.77
CA ASN A 228 -2.24 25.63 -0.02
C ASN A 228 -2.70 24.40 -0.82
N SER A 229 -2.14 23.22 -0.57
CA SER A 229 -2.50 22.03 -1.33
C SER A 229 -3.62 21.23 -0.64
N GLU A 230 -4.53 20.68 -1.44
CA GLU A 230 -5.59 19.79 -0.94
C GLU A 230 -5.00 18.43 -0.50
N ILE A 231 -5.45 17.89 0.63
CA ILE A 231 -5.04 16.58 1.14
C ILE A 231 -6.30 15.82 1.60
N THR A 232 -6.50 14.59 1.13
CA THR A 232 -7.60 13.70 1.55
C THR A 232 -7.06 12.52 2.37
N PHE A 233 -7.88 11.83 3.15
CA PHE A 233 -7.45 10.60 3.86
C PHE A 233 -8.60 9.59 3.84
N PHE A 234 -8.31 8.32 4.17
CA PHE A 234 -9.33 7.36 4.57
C PHE A 234 -8.99 6.93 5.97
N HIS A 235 -10.01 6.52 6.67
CA HIS A 235 -9.85 5.62 7.78
C HIS A 235 -11.13 4.81 7.81
N SER A 236 -11.05 3.58 8.29
CA SER A 236 -12.25 2.82 8.59
C SER A 236 -13.09 3.66 9.56
N LYS A 237 -14.38 3.84 9.25
CA LYS A 237 -15.32 4.13 10.32
C LYS A 237 -15.33 2.88 11.19
N LYS A 238 -15.12 3.04 12.50
CA LYS A 238 -15.62 2.05 13.45
C LYS A 238 -17.13 2.08 13.21
N GLU A 239 -17.73 0.98 12.79
CA GLU A 239 -19.19 0.90 12.84
C GLU A 239 -19.56 1.10 14.30
N ASP A 240 -20.21 2.22 14.59
CA ASP A 240 -20.89 2.41 15.87
C ASP A 240 -22.00 1.36 15.88
N HIS A 241 -21.74 0.23 16.54
CA HIS A 241 -22.81 -0.68 16.93
C HIS A 241 -23.58 0.02 18.05
N ASP A 242 -24.61 0.77 17.67
CA ASP A 242 -25.69 1.20 18.57
C ASP A 242 -26.44 0.00 19.15
#